data_AF-A0A3M7QRL6-F1
#
_entry.id   AF-A0A3M7QRL6-F1
#
_cell.length_a   1.000
_cell.length_b   1.000
_cell.length_c   1.000
_cell.angle_alpha   90.00
_cell.angle_beta   90.00
_cell.angle_gamma   90.00
#
_symmetry.space_group_name_H-M   'P 1'
#
loop_
_entity.id
_entity.type
_entity.pdbx_description
1 polymer ?
#
loop_
_entity_poly.entity_id
_entity_poly.type
_entity_poly.pdbx_seq_one_letter_code
_entity_poly.pdbx_strand_id
1 'polypeptide(L)'
;EEKIFAKSIEWTLKNLQQLFDSKNTPTIIKNRVFPIVEDVCLMGHSASGHTVVSYLNETCGLIKSLVLFDPVDGYDPFGFIKQFITHPPAQLPFVIPTLILRTEFDPIPKSGIIPACAPDALSNKRFYDSLPGPKWMLNFTHYGHGDFLDDFAVKYVVSTICKTCETDCDFDMYRTNIVRAVSLFYQGITKRNKEFIQGLENPNNSGFFDKKINILSTYKYNGYDVLKTGPFCFHS
;
A
#
# COMPACT_ATOMS: atom_id res chain seq x y z
N GLU A 1 -12.34 -10.66 -11.55
CA GLU A 1 -12.31 -10.24 -10.13
C GLU A 1 -12.53 -8.75 -9.95
N GLU A 2 -11.95 -7.88 -10.78
CA GLU A 2 -12.12 -6.42 -10.72
C GLU A 2 -13.57 -5.95 -10.64
N LYS A 3 -14.49 -6.53 -11.45
CA LYS A 3 -15.93 -6.20 -11.38
C LYS A 3 -16.58 -6.62 -10.06
N ILE A 4 -16.10 -7.69 -9.44
CA ILE A 4 -16.59 -8.13 -8.12
C ILE A 4 -16.03 -7.17 -7.07
N PHE A 5 -14.73 -6.86 -7.13
CA PHE A 5 -14.09 -5.89 -6.26
C PHE A 5 -14.77 -4.51 -6.29
N ALA A 6 -15.04 -3.96 -7.47
CA ALA A 6 -15.73 -2.69 -7.65
C ALA A 6 -17.12 -2.69 -6.97
N LYS A 7 -17.90 -3.74 -7.20
CA LYS A 7 -19.21 -3.91 -6.53
C LYS A 7 -19.06 -4.05 -5.01
N SER A 8 -18.08 -4.80 -4.55
CA SER A 8 -17.80 -5.01 -3.13
C SER A 8 -17.41 -3.70 -2.44
N ILE A 9 -16.51 -2.90 -3.02
CA ILE A 9 -16.10 -1.63 -2.42
C ILE A 9 -17.24 -0.61 -2.41
N GLU A 10 -18.00 -0.49 -3.50
CA GLU A 10 -19.18 0.39 -3.56
C GLU A 10 -20.24 -0.02 -2.53
N TRP A 11 -20.51 -1.32 -2.42
CA TRP A 11 -21.43 -1.85 -1.42
C TRP A 11 -20.90 -1.57 0.00
N THR A 12 -19.62 -1.81 0.27
CA THR A 12 -19.04 -1.56 1.60
C THR A 12 -19.16 -0.09 1.96
N LEU A 13 -18.76 0.84 1.08
CA LEU A 13 -18.84 2.27 1.37
C LEU A 13 -20.27 2.75 1.60
N LYS A 14 -21.24 2.22 0.85
CA LYS A 14 -22.67 2.54 1.03
C LYS A 14 -23.26 2.00 2.34
N ASN A 15 -22.79 0.85 2.82
CA ASN A 15 -23.38 0.15 3.96
C ASN A 15 -22.52 0.23 5.23
N LEU A 16 -21.35 0.88 5.19
CA LEU A 16 -20.39 0.90 6.29
C LEU A 16 -21.02 1.40 7.58
N GLN A 17 -21.71 2.54 7.54
CA GLN A 17 -22.38 3.11 8.71
C GLN A 17 -23.37 2.12 9.35
N GLN A 18 -24.17 1.43 8.53
CA GLN A 18 -25.13 0.44 9.03
C GLN A 18 -24.45 -0.75 9.72
N LEU A 19 -23.26 -1.16 9.26
CA LEU A 19 -22.48 -2.21 9.92
C LEU A 19 -22.02 -1.76 11.30
N PHE A 20 -21.57 -0.50 11.45
CA PHE A 20 -21.19 0.06 12.74
C PHE A 20 -22.39 0.23 13.70
N ASP A 21 -23.56 0.57 13.17
CA ASP A 21 -24.79 0.72 13.96
C ASP A 21 -25.46 -0.61 14.31
N SER A 22 -24.99 -1.74 13.76
CA SER A 22 -25.61 -3.05 13.95
C SER A 22 -25.67 -3.47 15.41
N LYS A 23 -26.70 -4.24 15.81
CA LYS A 23 -26.82 -4.74 17.20
C LYS A 23 -25.64 -5.60 17.64
N ASN A 24 -24.91 -6.20 16.69
CA ASN A 24 -23.77 -7.07 16.95
C ASN A 24 -22.44 -6.30 17.14
N THR A 25 -22.41 -5.01 16.83
CA THR A 25 -21.21 -4.19 17.01
C THR A 25 -21.02 -3.88 18.51
N PRO A 26 -19.84 -4.15 19.10
CA PRO A 26 -19.57 -3.88 20.51
C PRO A 26 -19.82 -2.41 20.86
N THR A 27 -20.43 -2.14 22.02
CA THR A 27 -20.78 -0.77 22.46
C THR A 27 -19.59 0.18 22.47
N ILE A 28 -18.40 -0.32 22.81
CA ILE A 28 -17.17 0.50 22.78
C ILE A 28 -16.81 0.99 21.39
N ILE A 29 -17.10 0.21 20.35
CA ILE A 29 -16.88 0.60 18.95
C ILE A 29 -17.94 1.61 18.52
N LYS A 30 -19.22 1.35 18.82
CA LYS A 30 -20.33 2.26 18.50
C LYS A 30 -20.13 3.68 19.00
N ASN A 31 -19.58 3.81 20.21
CA ASN A 31 -19.45 5.11 20.86
C ASN A 31 -18.13 5.84 20.55
N ARG A 32 -17.18 5.20 19.85
CA ARG A 32 -15.82 5.74 19.65
C ARG A 32 -15.36 5.75 18.20
N VAL A 33 -15.97 4.94 17.33
CA VAL A 33 -15.55 4.80 15.94
C VAL A 33 -16.71 5.24 15.04
N PHE A 34 -16.47 6.33 14.32
CA PHE A 34 -17.42 6.89 13.36
C PHE A 34 -16.78 6.80 11.98
N PRO A 35 -17.26 5.90 11.09
CA PRO A 35 -16.69 5.80 9.76
C PRO A 35 -17.00 7.08 8.97
N ILE A 36 -15.96 7.66 8.36
CA ILE A 36 -16.07 8.83 7.48
C ILE A 36 -15.79 8.33 6.07
N VAL A 37 -16.82 8.28 5.23
CA VAL A 37 -16.72 7.75 3.86
C VAL A 37 -16.25 8.80 2.86
N GLU A 38 -16.10 10.05 3.31
CA GLU A 38 -15.57 11.17 2.54
C GLU A 38 -14.03 11.18 2.46
N ASP A 39 -13.37 10.38 3.32
CA ASP A 39 -11.91 10.34 3.48
C ASP A 39 -11.37 8.90 3.42
N VAL A 40 -11.61 8.23 2.30
CA VAL A 40 -11.27 6.80 2.13
C VAL A 40 -9.86 6.62 1.59
N CYS A 41 -9.06 5.86 2.32
CA CYS A 41 -7.79 5.32 1.84
C CYS A 41 -7.98 3.89 1.34
N LEU A 42 -7.66 3.65 0.06
CA LEU A 42 -7.65 2.30 -0.48
C LEU A 42 -6.28 1.67 -0.27
N MET A 43 -6.24 0.41 0.14
CA MET A 43 -5.00 -0.32 0.37
C MET A 43 -5.00 -1.67 -0.35
N GLY A 44 -3.85 -2.09 -0.85
CA GLY A 44 -3.68 -3.41 -1.49
C GLY A 44 -2.31 -4.00 -1.19
N HIS A 45 -2.27 -5.30 -0.92
CA HIS A 45 -1.04 -6.10 -0.77
C HIS A 45 -0.88 -7.10 -1.92
N SER A 46 0.36 -7.30 -2.38
CA SER A 46 0.70 -8.33 -3.37
C SER A 46 -0.17 -8.20 -4.64
N ALA A 47 -0.75 -9.29 -5.14
CA ALA A 47 -1.61 -9.31 -6.32
C ALA A 47 -2.83 -8.37 -6.23
N SER A 48 -3.29 -8.01 -5.03
CA SER A 48 -4.39 -7.03 -4.92
C SER A 48 -3.97 -5.62 -5.32
N GLY A 49 -2.66 -5.34 -5.42
CA GLY A 49 -2.11 -4.12 -6.01
C GLY A 49 -2.61 -3.89 -7.44
N HIS A 50 -2.62 -4.95 -8.27
CA HIS A 50 -3.26 -4.93 -9.59
C HIS A 50 -4.74 -4.52 -9.47
N THR A 51 -5.51 -5.25 -8.66
CA THR A 51 -6.96 -5.05 -8.52
C THR A 51 -7.35 -3.63 -8.07
N VAL A 52 -6.68 -3.08 -7.06
CA VAL A 52 -7.01 -1.73 -6.55
C VAL A 52 -6.59 -0.64 -7.55
N VAL A 53 -5.50 -0.83 -8.29
CA VAL A 53 -5.07 0.11 -9.33
C VAL A 53 -5.95 0.00 -10.56
N SER A 54 -6.40 -1.20 -10.95
CA SER A 54 -7.40 -1.38 -12.02
C SER A 54 -8.72 -0.69 -11.69
N TYR A 55 -9.18 -0.75 -10.44
CA TYR A 55 -10.35 0.01 -10.00
C TYR A 55 -10.15 1.52 -10.20
N LEU A 56 -9.01 2.05 -9.74
CA LEU A 56 -8.69 3.47 -9.87
C LEU A 56 -8.45 3.92 -11.32
N ASN A 57 -7.99 3.00 -12.18
CA ASN A 57 -7.86 3.23 -13.62
C ASN A 57 -9.21 3.59 -14.25
N GLU A 58 -10.30 2.97 -13.79
CA GLU A 58 -11.65 3.21 -14.30
C GLU A 58 -12.37 4.36 -13.58
N THR A 59 -12.21 4.49 -12.25
CA THR A 59 -12.91 5.49 -11.46
C THR A 59 -12.20 5.78 -10.14
N CYS A 60 -12.26 7.04 -9.72
CA CYS A 60 -11.78 7.43 -8.40
C CYS A 60 -12.75 7.08 -7.26
N GLY A 61 -14.04 6.90 -7.56
CA GLY A 61 -15.07 6.71 -6.54
C GLY A 61 -14.98 7.75 -5.42
N LEU A 62 -14.92 7.27 -4.17
CA LEU A 62 -14.70 8.08 -2.96
C LEU A 62 -13.25 8.05 -2.46
N ILE A 63 -12.34 7.41 -3.21
CA ILE A 63 -10.97 7.18 -2.77
C ILE A 63 -10.15 8.46 -2.87
N LYS A 64 -9.39 8.75 -1.81
CA LYS A 64 -8.63 9.99 -1.62
C LYS A 64 -7.12 9.76 -1.51
N SER A 65 -6.72 8.55 -1.15
CA SER A 65 -5.32 8.13 -1.08
C SER A 65 -5.19 6.63 -1.34
N LEU A 66 -4.01 6.21 -1.76
CA LEU A 66 -3.68 4.82 -2.04
C LEU A 66 -2.46 4.38 -1.23
N VAL A 67 -2.52 3.19 -0.62
CA VAL A 67 -1.35 2.52 -0.03
C VAL A 67 -1.18 1.16 -0.69
N LEU A 68 0.01 0.88 -1.21
CA LEU A 68 0.36 -0.37 -1.83
C LEU A 68 1.47 -1.05 -1.03
N PHE A 69 1.22 -2.25 -0.54
CA PHE A 69 2.19 -3.09 0.15
C PHE A 69 2.72 -4.12 -0.84
N ASP A 70 3.99 -4.03 -1.18
CA ASP A 70 4.67 -4.92 -2.13
C ASP A 70 3.77 -5.28 -3.34
N PRO A 71 3.16 -4.30 -4.04
CA PRO A 71 2.11 -4.58 -5.02
C PRO A 71 2.67 -5.38 -6.18
N VAL A 72 1.91 -6.36 -6.68
CA VAL A 72 2.30 -7.17 -7.84
C VAL A 72 1.27 -6.94 -8.94
N ASP A 73 1.79 -6.62 -10.13
CA ASP A 73 1.01 -6.44 -11.35
C ASP A 73 1.04 -7.74 -12.17
N GLY A 74 -0.08 -8.06 -12.80
CA GLY A 74 -0.28 -9.34 -13.43
C GLY A 74 -1.03 -10.30 -12.52
N TYR A 75 -2.03 -10.94 -13.12
CA TYR A 75 -2.89 -11.90 -12.43
C TYR A 75 -2.22 -13.28 -12.24
N ASP A 76 -1.07 -13.51 -12.86
CA ASP A 76 -0.46 -14.83 -12.94
C ASP A 76 1.03 -14.82 -12.54
N PRO A 77 1.40 -15.37 -11.37
CA PRO A 77 2.81 -15.52 -10.96
C PRO A 77 3.63 -16.42 -11.89
N PHE A 78 2.97 -17.21 -12.76
CA PHE A 78 3.60 -18.04 -13.79
C PHE A 78 3.61 -17.39 -15.19
N GLY A 79 2.96 -16.24 -15.37
CA GLY A 79 3.04 -15.41 -16.58
C GLY A 79 2.29 -15.91 -17.83
N PHE A 80 1.37 -16.87 -17.70
CA PHE A 80 0.48 -17.31 -18.77
C PHE A 80 -0.57 -16.25 -19.11
N ILE A 81 -1.10 -15.53 -18.12
CA ILE A 81 -2.04 -14.41 -18.33
C ILE A 81 -1.30 -13.08 -18.17
N LYS A 82 -0.95 -12.46 -19.30
CA LYS A 82 -0.25 -11.17 -19.37
C LYS A 82 -1.23 -10.00 -19.39
N GLN A 83 -1.99 -9.83 -18.31
CA GLN A 83 -2.82 -8.64 -18.10
C GLN A 83 -2.16 -7.77 -17.05
N PHE A 84 -1.46 -6.73 -17.51
CA PHE A 84 -0.83 -5.75 -16.64
C PHE A 84 -1.66 -4.46 -16.67
N ILE A 85 -1.76 -3.79 -15.53
CA ILE A 85 -2.40 -2.46 -15.47
C ILE A 85 -1.35 -1.35 -15.68
N THR A 86 -0.12 -1.59 -15.25
CA THR A 86 1.00 -0.65 -15.37
C THR A 86 1.82 -0.92 -16.62
N HIS A 87 2.25 0.13 -17.31
CA HIS A 87 3.00 0.06 -18.57
C HIS A 87 4.05 1.17 -18.66
N PRO A 88 5.04 1.23 -17.76
CA PRO A 88 6.02 2.31 -17.78
C PRO A 88 6.78 2.35 -19.14
N PRO A 89 7.13 3.54 -19.67
CA PRO A 89 7.05 4.84 -19.02
C PRO A 89 5.66 5.50 -19.10
N ALA A 90 4.65 4.85 -19.70
CA ALA A 90 3.30 5.38 -19.71
C ALA A 90 2.77 5.48 -18.26
N GLN A 91 2.14 6.62 -17.98
CA GLN A 91 1.53 6.88 -16.70
C GLN A 91 0.08 6.38 -16.69
N LEU A 92 -0.40 5.98 -15.53
CA LEU A 92 -1.80 5.68 -15.30
C LEU A 92 -2.66 6.94 -15.49
N PRO A 93 -3.90 6.83 -15.96
CA PRO A 93 -4.75 7.97 -16.32
C PRO A 93 -5.36 8.69 -15.11
N PHE A 94 -4.93 8.39 -13.89
CA PHE A 94 -5.45 8.98 -12.66
C PHE A 94 -4.33 9.45 -11.74
N VAL A 95 -4.61 10.55 -11.04
CA VAL A 95 -3.72 11.20 -10.09
C VAL A 95 -4.27 10.97 -8.70
N ILE A 96 -3.50 10.31 -7.83
CA ILE A 96 -3.85 10.10 -6.43
C ILE A 96 -2.58 10.05 -5.57
N PRO A 97 -2.56 10.68 -4.38
CA PRO A 97 -1.47 10.49 -3.44
C PRO A 97 -1.28 9.01 -3.13
N THR A 98 -0.07 8.50 -3.36
CA THR A 98 0.22 7.06 -3.22
C THR A 98 1.44 6.81 -2.35
N LEU A 99 1.31 5.92 -1.37
CA LEU A 99 2.43 5.33 -0.63
C LEU A 99 2.65 3.90 -1.09
N ILE A 100 3.86 3.60 -1.55
CA ILE A 100 4.31 2.23 -1.81
C ILE A 100 5.22 1.81 -0.65
N LEU A 101 4.87 0.72 0.02
CA LEU A 101 5.67 0.08 1.03
C LEU A 101 6.27 -1.15 0.37
N ARG A 102 7.57 -1.07 0.12
CA ARG A 102 8.40 -2.11 -0.49
C ARG A 102 9.19 -2.81 0.60
N THR A 103 9.52 -4.08 0.37
CA THR A 103 10.55 -4.79 1.14
C THR A 103 11.81 -5.10 0.31
N GLU A 104 12.95 -5.24 0.97
CA GLU A 104 14.23 -5.50 0.28
C GLU A 104 14.26 -6.89 -0.36
N PHE A 105 13.58 -7.88 0.24
CA PHE A 105 13.58 -9.25 -0.27
C PHE A 105 12.50 -9.54 -1.33
N ASP A 106 11.62 -8.59 -1.63
CA ASP A 106 10.64 -8.69 -2.71
C ASP A 106 11.18 -9.20 -4.05
N PRO A 107 12.30 -8.66 -4.59
CA PRO A 107 12.87 -9.13 -5.84
C PRO A 107 13.75 -10.38 -5.69
N ILE A 108 13.89 -10.94 -4.48
CA ILE A 108 14.77 -12.07 -4.21
C ILE A 108 13.97 -13.37 -4.31
N PRO A 109 14.34 -14.31 -5.19
CA PRO A 109 13.73 -15.64 -5.25
C PRO A 109 13.89 -16.39 -3.93
N LYS A 110 12.86 -17.15 -3.54
CA LYS A 110 12.97 -18.03 -2.35
C LYS A 110 13.99 -19.15 -2.57
N SER A 111 14.06 -19.69 -3.79
CA SER A 111 15.03 -20.70 -4.21
C SER A 111 15.21 -20.66 -5.73
N GLY A 112 16.11 -21.49 -6.29
CA GLY A 112 16.33 -21.55 -7.75
C GLY A 112 15.11 -21.97 -8.57
N ILE A 113 14.07 -22.55 -7.95
CA ILE A 113 12.84 -23.01 -8.61
C ILE A 113 11.59 -22.22 -8.21
N ILE A 114 11.65 -21.49 -7.09
CA ILE A 114 10.53 -20.65 -6.62
C ILE A 114 10.89 -19.19 -6.94
N PRO A 115 10.15 -18.52 -7.84
CA PRO A 115 10.48 -17.16 -8.27
C PRO A 115 10.37 -16.16 -7.12
N ALA A 116 10.85 -14.95 -7.35
CA ALA A 116 10.63 -13.82 -6.46
C ALA A 116 9.12 -13.51 -6.36
N CYS A 117 8.63 -13.16 -5.17
CA CYS A 117 7.21 -12.86 -4.97
C CYS A 117 6.81 -11.51 -5.55
N ALA A 118 7.73 -10.55 -5.57
CA ALA A 118 7.49 -9.19 -6.03
C ALA A 118 8.69 -8.69 -6.87
N PRO A 119 8.95 -9.31 -8.04
CA PRO A 119 10.08 -8.92 -8.88
C PRO A 119 9.91 -7.49 -9.40
N ASP A 120 10.99 -6.72 -9.47
CA ASP A 120 10.97 -5.30 -9.87
C ASP A 120 10.27 -5.06 -11.23
N ALA A 121 10.36 -6.04 -12.14
CA ALA A 121 9.73 -5.97 -13.46
C ALA A 121 8.19 -5.97 -13.43
N LEU A 122 7.58 -6.46 -12.35
CA LEU A 122 6.14 -6.61 -12.15
C LEU A 122 5.60 -5.87 -10.91
N SER A 123 6.47 -5.34 -10.05
CA SER A 123 6.08 -4.93 -8.70
C SER A 123 6.44 -3.47 -8.38
N ASN A 124 6.83 -3.18 -7.14
CA ASN A 124 7.08 -1.87 -6.55
C ASN A 124 7.60 -0.82 -7.53
N LYS A 125 8.72 -1.10 -8.21
CA LYS A 125 9.34 -0.16 -9.16
C LYS A 125 8.43 0.12 -10.37
N ARG A 126 7.79 -0.91 -10.92
CA ARG A 126 6.85 -0.79 -12.04
C ARG A 126 5.64 0.10 -11.68
N PHE A 127 5.01 -0.15 -10.52
CA PHE A 127 3.94 0.72 -10.01
C PHE A 127 4.44 2.14 -9.77
N TYR A 128 5.59 2.29 -9.10
CA TYR A 128 6.18 3.59 -8.82
C TYR A 128 6.39 4.37 -10.12
N ASP A 129 6.92 3.75 -11.17
CA ASP A 129 7.19 4.43 -12.44
C ASP A 129 5.91 4.79 -13.22
N SER A 130 4.85 3.99 -13.12
CA SER A 130 3.57 4.25 -13.80
C SER A 130 2.63 5.22 -13.07
N LEU A 131 2.78 5.46 -11.76
CA LEU A 131 1.91 6.42 -11.06
C LEU A 131 2.26 7.88 -11.41
N PRO A 132 1.31 8.76 -11.76
CA PRO A 132 1.57 10.17 -12.01
C PRO A 132 2.12 10.95 -10.82
N GLY A 133 1.89 10.48 -9.59
CA GLY A 133 2.23 11.19 -8.35
C GLY A 133 1.05 12.03 -7.83
N PRO A 134 1.18 12.65 -6.64
CA PRO A 134 2.35 12.59 -5.77
C PRO A 134 2.51 11.19 -5.17
N LYS A 135 3.75 10.70 -5.10
CA LYS A 135 4.05 9.31 -4.72
C LYS A 135 5.29 9.20 -3.85
N TRP A 136 5.23 8.32 -2.86
CA TRP A 136 6.32 7.93 -1.97
C TRP A 136 6.52 6.43 -2.08
N MET A 137 7.77 5.99 -2.01
CA MET A 137 8.13 4.59 -1.87
C MET A 137 9.11 4.47 -0.71
N LEU A 138 8.74 3.68 0.29
CA LEU A 138 9.60 3.32 1.40
C LEU A 138 10.02 1.87 1.23
N ASN A 139 11.33 1.63 1.18
CA ASN A 139 11.90 0.29 1.17
C ASN A 139 12.39 -0.06 2.57
N PHE A 140 11.71 -1.00 3.23
CA PHE A 140 12.10 -1.56 4.51
C PHE A 140 13.19 -2.59 4.28
N THR A 141 14.42 -2.23 4.63
CA THR A 141 15.57 -3.13 4.43
C THR A 141 15.49 -4.31 5.38
N HIS A 142 16.00 -5.45 4.96
CA HIS A 142 16.12 -6.69 5.72
C HIS A 142 14.81 -7.48 5.97
N TYR A 143 13.70 -7.11 5.32
CA TYR A 143 12.43 -7.81 5.41
C TYR A 143 11.95 -8.30 4.04
N GLY A 144 10.96 -9.20 4.05
CA GLY A 144 10.34 -9.74 2.86
C GLY A 144 8.81 -9.63 2.80
N HIS A 145 8.28 -10.05 1.65
CA HIS A 145 6.92 -9.87 1.17
C HIS A 145 5.78 -10.21 2.15
N GLY A 146 6.03 -11.17 3.05
CA GLY A 146 5.06 -11.65 4.04
C GLY A 146 5.39 -11.29 5.48
N ASP A 147 6.50 -10.59 5.73
CA ASP A 147 7.03 -10.43 7.09
C ASP A 147 6.17 -9.52 7.97
N PHE A 148 5.31 -8.71 7.35
CA PHE A 148 4.37 -7.83 8.06
C PHE A 148 3.06 -8.54 8.43
N LEU A 149 2.77 -9.72 7.87
CA LEU A 149 1.55 -10.47 8.15
C LEU A 149 1.54 -10.94 9.60
N ASP A 150 0.42 -10.77 10.30
CA ASP A 150 0.28 -11.13 11.71
C ASP A 150 -0.17 -12.58 11.92
N ASP A 151 -1.03 -13.09 11.02
CA ASP A 151 -1.53 -14.46 11.11
C ASP A 151 -0.40 -15.47 10.93
N PHE A 152 -0.20 -16.33 11.94
CA PHE A 152 0.87 -17.31 11.96
C PHE A 152 0.77 -18.32 10.81
N ALA A 153 -0.44 -18.80 10.50
CA ALA A 153 -0.65 -19.79 9.45
C ALA A 153 -0.38 -19.19 8.07
N VAL A 154 -0.88 -17.97 7.83
CA VAL A 154 -0.61 -17.25 6.58
C VAL A 154 0.87 -16.92 6.46
N LYS A 155 1.50 -16.42 7.53
CA LYS A 155 2.93 -16.12 7.56
C LYS A 155 3.77 -17.36 7.29
N TYR A 156 3.43 -18.50 7.89
CA TYR A 156 4.12 -19.76 7.65
C TYR A 156 4.03 -20.15 6.17
N VAL A 157 2.83 -20.14 5.58
CA VAL A 157 2.64 -20.44 4.16
C VAL A 157 3.47 -19.49 3.29
N VAL A 158 3.39 -18.18 3.54
CA VAL A 158 4.14 -17.18 2.76
C VAL A 158 5.66 -17.38 2.91
N SER A 159 6.16 -17.74 4.09
CA SER A 159 7.59 -18.02 4.30
C SER A 159 8.15 -19.20 3.49
N THR A 160 7.27 -20.11 3.04
CA THR A 160 7.67 -21.25 2.19
C THR A 160 7.85 -20.85 0.72
N ILE A 161 7.20 -19.77 0.29
CA ILE A 161 7.17 -19.33 -1.12
C ILE A 161 7.89 -18.00 -1.36
N CYS A 162 8.00 -17.13 -0.35
CA CYS A 162 8.68 -15.85 -0.42
C CYS A 162 9.93 -15.84 0.44
N LYS A 163 10.97 -15.11 0.01
CA LYS A 163 12.11 -14.83 0.86
C LYS A 163 11.65 -14.00 2.07
N THR A 164 12.13 -14.38 3.25
CA THR A 164 11.77 -13.80 4.56
C THR A 164 13.04 -13.47 5.31
N CYS A 165 12.95 -12.60 6.29
CA CYS A 165 14.01 -12.40 7.26
C CYS A 165 14.29 -13.69 8.06
N GLU A 166 15.55 -14.10 8.09
CA GLU A 166 16.01 -15.32 8.76
C GLU A 166 16.94 -15.05 9.96
N THR A 167 17.57 -13.86 10.03
CA THR A 167 18.56 -13.51 11.06
C THR A 167 18.29 -12.11 11.61
N ASP A 168 18.37 -11.94 12.93
CA ASP A 168 18.18 -10.67 13.65
C ASP A 168 16.88 -9.92 13.30
N CYS A 169 15.81 -10.70 13.09
CA CYS A 169 14.50 -10.19 12.68
C CYS A 169 13.66 -9.76 13.88
N ASP A 170 13.29 -8.48 13.92
CA ASP A 170 12.26 -7.99 14.83
C ASP A 170 10.98 -7.68 14.04
N PHE A 171 10.09 -8.68 13.96
CA PHE A 171 8.86 -8.57 13.17
C PHE A 171 7.84 -7.62 13.80
N ASP A 172 7.79 -7.53 15.13
CA ASP A 172 6.85 -6.64 15.82
C ASP A 172 7.28 -5.18 15.66
N MET A 173 8.58 -4.92 15.76
CA MET A 173 9.15 -3.61 15.43
C MET A 173 8.92 -3.26 13.96
N TYR A 174 9.11 -4.21 13.04
CA TYR A 174 8.83 -3.99 11.63
C TYR A 174 7.37 -3.60 11.39
N ARG A 175 6.41 -4.39 11.88
CA ARG A 175 4.98 -4.10 11.76
C ARG A 175 4.61 -2.75 12.38
N THR A 176 5.21 -2.41 13.52
CA THR A 176 5.03 -1.11 14.17
C THR A 176 5.49 0.04 13.26
N ASN A 177 6.64 -0.10 12.59
CA ASN A 177 7.14 0.91 11.67
C ASN A 177 6.35 0.99 10.36
N ILE A 178 5.77 -0.12 9.89
CA ILE A 178 4.79 -0.12 8.80
C ILE A 178 3.54 0.69 9.19
N VAL A 179 2.96 0.43 10.37
CA VAL A 179 1.81 1.20 10.88
C VAL A 179 2.14 2.69 11.00
N ARG A 180 3.36 3.03 11.45
CA ARG A 180 3.83 4.42 11.49
C ARG A 180 3.90 5.04 10.10
N ALA A 181 4.46 4.35 9.11
CA ALA A 181 4.52 4.87 7.73
C ALA A 181 3.12 5.15 7.17
N VAL A 182 2.19 4.21 7.30
CA VAL A 182 0.80 4.39 6.87
C VAL A 182 0.14 5.55 7.60
N SER A 183 0.37 5.67 8.91
CA SER A 183 -0.20 6.73 9.75
C SER A 183 0.33 8.11 9.38
N LEU A 184 1.65 8.24 9.17
CA LEU A 184 2.28 9.49 8.75
C LEU A 184 1.80 9.92 7.37
N PHE A 185 1.66 8.97 6.44
CA PHE A 185 1.14 9.25 5.11
C PHE A 185 -0.30 9.71 5.14
N TYR A 186 -1.18 8.92 5.74
CA TYR A 186 -2.59 9.23 5.78
C TYR A 186 -2.83 10.56 6.51
N GLN A 187 -2.26 10.74 7.71
CA GLN A 187 -2.42 11.99 8.45
C GLN A 187 -1.68 13.17 7.80
N GLY A 188 -0.55 12.93 7.15
CA GLY A 188 0.20 13.94 6.41
C GLY A 188 -0.63 14.54 5.28
N ILE A 189 -1.38 13.70 4.57
CA ILE A 189 -2.28 14.14 3.50
C ILE A 189 -3.55 14.77 4.08
N THR A 190 -4.28 14.05 4.94
CA THR A 190 -5.62 14.46 5.38
C THR A 190 -5.59 15.67 6.30
N LYS A 191 -4.56 15.78 7.15
CA LYS A 191 -4.35 16.92 8.04
C LYS A 191 -3.37 17.96 7.49
N ARG A 192 -2.85 17.76 6.26
CA ARG A 192 -1.84 18.64 5.63
C ARG A 192 -0.64 18.89 6.54
N ASN A 193 -0.20 17.84 7.23
CA ASN A 193 0.89 17.92 8.20
C ASN A 193 2.24 17.78 7.49
N LYS A 194 2.96 18.90 7.36
CA LYS A 194 4.29 18.95 6.74
C LYS A 194 5.31 18.06 7.43
N GLU A 195 5.31 18.02 8.76
CA GLU A 195 6.26 17.21 9.54
C GLU A 195 6.08 15.72 9.25
N PHE A 196 4.83 15.26 9.11
CA PHE A 196 4.55 13.86 8.80
C PHE A 196 4.97 13.47 7.39
N ILE A 197 4.75 14.35 6.41
CA ILE A 197 5.24 14.14 5.04
C ILE A 197 6.77 14.12 5.01
N GLN A 198 7.42 15.07 5.69
CA GLN A 198 8.89 15.09 5.80
C GLN A 198 9.44 13.85 6.53
N GLY A 199 8.66 13.29 7.47
CA GLY A 199 8.95 12.05 8.14
C GLY A 199 9.06 10.87 7.16
N LEU A 200 8.19 10.79 6.16
CA LEU A 200 8.26 9.77 5.11
C LEU A 200 9.43 10.01 4.15
N GLU A 201 9.77 11.26 3.87
CA GLU A 201 10.85 11.61 2.95
C GLU A 201 12.23 11.36 3.56
N ASN A 202 12.33 11.42 4.89
CA ASN A 202 13.59 11.28 5.64
C ASN A 202 13.42 10.33 6.85
N PRO A 203 12.99 9.07 6.64
CA PRO A 203 12.53 8.20 7.72
C PRO A 203 13.59 7.98 8.80
N ASN A 204 14.83 7.69 8.40
CA ASN A 204 15.94 7.41 9.31
C ASN A 204 16.35 8.61 10.20
N ASN A 205 16.02 9.85 9.80
CA ASN A 205 16.36 11.08 10.52
C ASN A 205 15.15 11.79 11.13
N SER A 206 13.95 11.27 10.91
CA SER A 206 12.70 11.94 11.28
C SER A 206 12.37 11.85 12.77
N GLY A 207 12.92 10.86 13.48
CA GLY A 207 12.54 10.53 14.86
C GLY A 207 11.21 9.78 14.99
N PHE A 208 10.46 9.57 13.90
CA PHE A 208 9.23 8.78 13.93
C PHE A 208 9.48 7.28 13.88
N PHE A 209 10.52 6.85 13.18
CA PHE A 209 10.85 5.45 12.98
C PHE A 209 11.90 4.96 13.97
N ASP A 210 11.84 3.67 14.30
CA ASP A 210 12.84 3.05 15.16
C ASP A 210 14.18 2.94 14.43
N LYS A 211 15.28 3.32 15.10
CA LYS A 211 16.63 3.33 14.51
C LYS A 211 17.14 1.94 14.12
N LYS A 212 16.54 0.86 14.63
CA LYS A 212 16.86 -0.51 14.24
C LYS A 212 16.28 -0.88 12.87
N ILE A 213 15.26 -0.16 12.41
CA ILE A 213 14.65 -0.38 11.10
C ILE A 213 15.21 0.66 10.14
N ASN A 214 16.06 0.22 9.23
CA ASN A 214 16.55 1.08 8.18
C ASN A 214 15.53 1.13 7.03
N ILE A 215 15.20 2.36 6.60
CA ILE A 215 14.19 2.60 5.57
C ILE A 215 14.79 3.52 4.51
N LEU A 216 14.82 3.06 3.26
CA LEU A 216 15.19 3.90 2.13
C LEU A 216 13.94 4.57 1.57
N SER A 217 13.97 5.88 1.39
CA SER A 217 12.82 6.64 0.86
C SER A 217 13.11 7.17 -0.53
N THR A 218 12.12 7.15 -1.41
CA THR A 218 12.13 7.83 -2.70
C THR A 218 10.75 8.44 -2.96
N TYR A 219 10.69 9.69 -3.39
CA TYR A 219 9.43 10.39 -3.58
C TYR A 219 9.47 11.32 -4.79
N LYS A 220 8.29 11.55 -5.37
CA LYS A 220 8.08 12.47 -6.50
C LYS A 220 6.72 13.13 -6.38
N TYR A 221 6.74 14.46 -6.39
CA TYR A 221 5.53 15.28 -6.32
C TYR A 221 4.89 15.53 -7.69
N ASN A 222 5.69 15.59 -8.76
CA ASN A 222 5.23 15.82 -10.13
C ASN A 222 4.26 17.01 -10.29
N GLY A 223 4.56 18.12 -9.60
CA GLY A 223 3.76 19.35 -9.66
C GLY A 223 2.59 19.42 -8.68
N TYR A 224 2.29 18.34 -7.95
CA TYR A 224 1.27 18.32 -6.90
C TYR A 224 1.84 18.67 -5.54
N ASP A 225 1.21 19.58 -4.80
CA ASP A 225 1.60 19.95 -3.43
C ASP A 225 0.50 19.45 -2.48
N VAL A 226 0.71 18.30 -1.83
CA VAL A 226 -0.30 17.70 -0.93
C VAL A 226 -0.60 18.53 0.32
N LEU A 227 0.25 19.52 0.65
CA LEU A 227 0.03 20.41 1.79
C LEU A 227 -0.88 21.59 1.42
N LYS A 228 -0.95 21.95 0.14
CA LYS A 228 -1.79 23.05 -0.35
C LYS A 228 -3.01 22.57 -1.11
N THR A 229 -2.91 21.41 -1.72
CA THR A 229 -3.86 20.89 -2.70
C THR A 229 -4.31 19.48 -2.29
N GLY A 230 -5.57 19.13 -2.59
CA GLY A 230 -6.14 17.82 -2.28
C GLY A 230 -7.00 17.76 -1.00
N PRO A 231 -7.45 16.54 -0.61
CA PRO A 231 -7.11 15.25 -1.25
C PRO A 231 -7.77 15.06 -2.62
N PHE A 232 -7.02 14.47 -3.54
CA PHE A 232 -7.41 14.29 -4.92
C PHE A 232 -7.36 12.82 -5.31
N CYS A 233 -8.44 12.35 -5.92
CA CYS A 233 -8.34 11.40 -7.00
C CYS A 233 -9.09 12.01 -8.18
N PHE A 234 -8.42 12.16 -9.32
CA PHE A 234 -9.07 12.56 -10.57
C PHE A 234 -8.36 11.92 -11.76
N HIS A 235 -9.10 11.76 -12.85
CA HIS A 235 -8.56 11.35 -14.13
C HIS A 235 -8.04 12.57 -14.90
N SER A 236 -6.82 12.46 -15.40
CA SER A 236 -6.14 13.52 -16.19
C SER A 236 -6.47 13.41 -17.67
#